data_AF-A0A2N5A3C7-F1
#
_entry.id   AF-A0A2N5A3C7-F1
#
_cell.length_a   1.000
_cell.length_b   1.000
_cell.length_c   1.000
_cell.angle_alpha   90.00
_cell.angle_beta   90.00
_cell.angle_gamma   90.00
#
_symmetry.space_group_name_H-M   'P 1'
#
loop_
_entity.id
_entity.type
_entity.pdbx_description
1 polymer ?
#
loop_
_entity_poly.entity_id
_entity_poly.type
_entity_poly.pdbx_seq_one_letter_code
_entity_poly.pdbx_strand_id
1 'polypeptide(L)'
;HSFAMIPMQDAQQYLEMGSSVTGIAIKVTDVFHANKLVRDAGEVTNSYVYIKSWIGTYGYMYRDIQMIRAIMYLAMVLVIGVACFNIVSTLVMAVKDKSGDIAVLRTLGAKDGLIRAIFVWYGLLAGSVGSLFGVVIGVICALNLTSIINGIEYLIGHKFLSGDIYFIDFLPSELHWLDVFYVLVTALL
;
A
#
# COMPACT_ATOMS: atom_id res chain seq x y z
N HIS A 1 26.88 -22.87 5.21
CA HIS A 1 26.32 -24.10 4.64
C HIS A 1 26.45 -24.03 3.12
N SER A 2 27.19 -24.97 2.51
CA SER A 2 27.28 -25.07 1.04
C SER A 2 26.09 -25.90 0.55
N PHE A 3 25.28 -25.35 -0.35
CA PHE A 3 24.20 -26.08 -1.00
C PHE A 3 24.67 -26.52 -2.39
N ALA A 4 24.40 -27.77 -2.75
CA ALA A 4 24.62 -28.30 -4.09
C ALA A 4 23.26 -28.71 -4.70
N MET A 5 23.00 -28.28 -5.92
CA MET A 5 21.81 -28.67 -6.67
C MET A 5 22.19 -29.76 -7.67
N ILE A 6 21.46 -30.88 -7.64
CA ILE A 6 21.66 -32.01 -8.55
C ILE A 6 20.33 -32.38 -9.22
N PRO A 7 20.35 -32.98 -10.42
CA PRO A 7 19.14 -33.51 -11.04
C PRO A 7 18.43 -34.51 -10.13
N MET A 8 17.09 -34.49 -10.15
CA MET A 8 16.27 -35.34 -9.29
C MET A 8 16.53 -36.83 -9.50
N GLN A 9 16.74 -37.24 -10.75
CA GLN A 9 16.97 -38.65 -11.11
C GLN A 9 18.27 -39.18 -10.48
N ASP A 10 19.33 -38.38 -10.52
CA ASP A 10 20.61 -38.71 -9.89
C ASP A 10 20.45 -38.80 -8.37
N ALA A 11 19.75 -37.82 -7.76
CA ALA A 11 19.46 -37.82 -6.33
C ALA A 11 18.68 -39.08 -5.88
N GLN A 12 17.69 -39.50 -6.66
CA GLN A 12 16.90 -40.70 -6.38
C GLN A 12 17.74 -41.98 -6.44
N GLN A 13 18.69 -42.05 -7.39
CA GLN A 13 19.60 -43.18 -7.50
C GLN A 13 20.59 -43.23 -6.34
N TYR A 14 21.19 -42.09 -5.97
CA TYR A 14 22.14 -42.02 -4.85
C TYR A 14 21.50 -42.30 -3.48
N LEU A 15 20.23 -41.95 -3.31
CA LEU A 15 19.47 -42.15 -2.07
C LEU A 15 18.64 -43.44 -2.05
N GLU A 16 18.76 -44.28 -3.10
CA GLU A 16 18.03 -45.55 -3.25
C GLU A 16 16.50 -45.40 -3.11
N MET A 17 15.93 -44.28 -3.55
CA MET A 17 14.52 -43.94 -3.36
C MET A 17 13.59 -44.46 -4.48
N GLY A 18 14.17 -45.04 -5.54
CA GLY A 18 13.43 -45.44 -6.74
C GLY A 18 12.70 -44.25 -7.36
N SER A 19 11.37 -44.35 -7.54
CA SER A 19 10.52 -43.25 -8.04
C SER A 19 9.96 -42.34 -6.94
N SER A 20 10.35 -42.53 -5.67
CA SER A 20 9.81 -41.76 -4.53
C SER A 20 10.53 -40.42 -4.35
N VAL A 21 9.88 -39.47 -3.66
CA VAL A 21 10.43 -38.15 -3.34
C VAL A 21 10.24 -37.83 -1.86
N THR A 22 11.17 -37.09 -1.26
CA THR A 22 11.11 -36.73 0.17
C THR A 22 10.07 -35.63 0.45
N GLY A 23 9.78 -34.80 -0.54
CA GLY A 23 8.82 -33.72 -0.42
C GLY A 23 8.69 -32.92 -1.71
N ILE A 24 7.64 -32.11 -1.77
CA ILE A 24 7.34 -31.25 -2.90
C ILE A 24 7.42 -29.80 -2.40
N ALA A 25 8.27 -29.00 -3.02
CA ALA A 25 8.33 -27.56 -2.78
C ALA A 25 7.48 -26.85 -3.84
N ILE A 26 6.52 -26.04 -3.42
CA ILE A 26 5.63 -25.31 -4.31
C ILE A 26 6.00 -23.83 -4.25
N LYS A 27 6.31 -23.25 -5.42
CA LYS A 27 6.46 -21.80 -5.57
C LYS A 27 5.09 -21.20 -5.85
N VAL A 28 4.68 -20.24 -5.02
CA VAL A 28 3.37 -19.58 -5.11
C VAL A 28 3.56 -18.15 -5.60
N THR A 29 2.69 -17.67 -6.48
CA THR A 29 2.72 -16.28 -6.96
C THR A 29 2.26 -15.32 -5.88
N ASP A 30 1.22 -15.69 -5.13
CA ASP A 30 0.73 -14.94 -3.98
C ASP A 30 1.12 -15.63 -2.67
N VAL A 31 2.00 -14.97 -1.92
CA VAL A 31 2.52 -15.45 -0.65
C VAL A 31 1.42 -15.63 0.40
N PHE A 32 0.34 -14.84 0.36
CA PHE A 32 -0.75 -14.92 1.35
C PHE A 32 -1.67 -16.12 1.13
N HIS A 33 -1.71 -16.66 -0.09
CA HIS A 33 -2.46 -17.87 -0.41
C HIS A 33 -1.70 -19.17 -0.16
N ALA A 34 -0.42 -19.10 0.24
CA ALA A 34 0.44 -20.27 0.39
C ALA A 34 -0.12 -21.33 1.36
N ASN A 35 -0.71 -20.93 2.48
CA ASN A 35 -1.31 -21.88 3.44
C ASN A 35 -2.46 -22.69 2.84
N LYS A 36 -3.33 -22.03 2.07
CA LYS A 36 -4.48 -22.70 1.44
C LYS A 36 -3.97 -23.65 0.35
N LEU A 37 -3.05 -23.19 -0.48
CA LEU A 37 -2.57 -23.96 -1.62
C LEU A 37 -1.78 -25.21 -1.21
N VAL A 38 -0.90 -25.12 -0.20
CA VAL A 38 -0.16 -26.31 0.29
C VAL A 38 -1.12 -27.29 1.00
N ARG A 39 -2.18 -26.79 1.63
CA ARG A 39 -3.23 -27.64 2.21
C ARG A 39 -4.02 -28.38 1.15
N ASP A 40 -4.53 -27.67 0.15
CA ASP A 40 -5.28 -28.26 -0.96
C ASP A 40 -4.41 -29.30 -1.71
N ALA A 41 -3.12 -28.98 -1.93
CA ALA A 41 -2.16 -29.93 -2.53
C ALA A 41 -1.94 -31.18 -1.66
N GLY A 42 -1.85 -31.01 -0.34
CA GLY A 42 -1.69 -32.12 0.60
C GLY A 42 -2.89 -33.05 0.65
N GLU A 43 -4.11 -32.50 0.55
CA GLU A 43 -5.36 -33.26 0.53
C GLU A 43 -5.46 -34.14 -0.74
N VAL A 44 -4.96 -33.67 -1.89
CA VAL A 44 -4.98 -34.42 -3.16
C VAL A 44 -4.00 -35.61 -3.16
N THR A 45 -2.88 -35.54 -2.43
CA THR A 45 -1.91 -36.65 -2.35
C THR A 45 -2.43 -37.90 -1.64
N ASN A 46 -3.55 -37.81 -0.91
CA ASN A 46 -4.20 -38.92 -0.20
C ASN A 46 -3.23 -39.77 0.66
N SER A 47 -2.18 -39.12 1.17
CA SER A 47 -1.08 -39.71 1.93
C SER A 47 -0.80 -38.84 3.15
N TYR A 48 -0.26 -39.43 4.21
CA TYR A 48 0.17 -38.67 5.39
C TYR A 48 1.39 -37.80 5.06
N VAL A 49 1.14 -36.54 4.71
CA VAL A 49 2.17 -35.55 4.41
C VAL A 49 2.22 -34.47 5.49
N TYR A 50 3.43 -34.05 5.85
CA TYR A 50 3.62 -32.90 6.73
C TYR A 50 3.51 -31.60 5.91
N ILE A 51 2.41 -30.88 6.11
CA ILE A 51 2.15 -29.59 5.47
C ILE A 51 2.98 -28.52 6.18
N LYS A 52 3.95 -27.92 5.46
CA LYS A 52 4.71 -26.76 5.92
C LYS A 52 4.52 -25.61 4.95
N SER A 53 4.21 -24.44 5.50
CA SER A 53 4.10 -23.18 4.76
C SER A 53 4.95 -22.13 5.46
N TRP A 54 5.44 -21.15 4.70
CA TRP A 54 6.21 -20.05 5.26
C TRP A 54 5.42 -19.29 6.33
N ILE A 55 4.08 -19.20 6.22
CA ILE A 55 3.22 -18.55 7.22
C ILE A 55 3.21 -19.34 8.53
N GLY A 56 3.16 -20.68 8.46
CA GLY A 56 3.22 -21.52 9.65
C GLY A 56 4.62 -21.57 10.26
N THR A 57 5.67 -21.51 9.43
CA THR A 57 7.06 -21.61 9.86
C THR A 57 7.59 -20.27 10.41
N TYR A 58 7.16 -19.15 9.83
CA TYR A 58 7.56 -17.78 10.18
C TYR A 58 6.35 -16.95 10.59
N GLY A 59 5.48 -17.52 11.43
CA GLY A 59 4.23 -16.86 11.85
C GLY A 59 4.40 -15.53 12.58
N TYR A 60 5.53 -15.31 13.24
CA TYR A 60 5.87 -14.02 13.85
C TYR A 60 6.02 -12.92 12.78
N MET A 61 6.72 -13.21 11.69
CA MET A 61 6.94 -12.26 10.60
C MET A 61 5.61 -11.90 9.89
N TYR A 62 4.72 -12.89 9.70
CA TYR A 62 3.38 -12.62 9.18
C TYR A 62 2.58 -11.69 10.10
N ARG A 63 2.59 -11.95 11.42
CA ARG A 63 1.91 -11.09 12.40
C ARG A 63 2.49 -9.68 12.44
N ASP A 64 3.80 -9.55 12.36
CA ASP A 64 4.49 -8.26 12.37
C ASP A 64 4.12 -7.43 11.14
N ILE A 65 4.06 -8.05 9.94
CA ILE A 65 3.59 -7.39 8.71
C ILE A 65 2.14 -6.90 8.87
N GLN A 66 1.26 -7.72 9.44
CA GLN A 66 -0.14 -7.34 9.68
C GLN A 66 -0.26 -6.19 10.68
N MET A 67 0.53 -6.21 11.76
CA MET A 67 0.57 -5.13 12.74
C MET A 67 1.05 -3.82 12.10
N ILE A 68 2.14 -3.86 11.32
CA ILE A 68 2.64 -2.69 10.59
C ILE A 68 1.57 -2.14 9.65
N ARG A 69 0.88 -3.01 8.90
CA ARG A 69 -0.21 -2.59 8.00
C ARG A 69 -1.35 -1.91 8.76
N ALA A 70 -1.72 -2.41 9.94
CA ALA A 70 -2.74 -1.79 10.79
C ALA A 70 -2.32 -0.41 11.30
N ILE A 71 -1.06 -0.24 11.71
CA ILE A 71 -0.51 1.06 12.13
C ILE A 71 -0.53 2.05 10.97
N MET A 72 -0.10 1.63 9.78
CA MET A 72 -0.13 2.46 8.57
C MET A 72 -1.56 2.89 8.21
N TYR A 73 -2.53 1.97 8.32
CA TYR A 73 -3.94 2.27 8.10
C TYR A 73 -4.47 3.31 9.10
N LEU A 74 -4.18 3.14 10.41
CA LEU A 74 -4.59 4.08 11.44
C LEU A 74 -3.98 5.47 11.22
N ALA A 75 -2.68 5.52 10.90
CA ALA A 75 -1.99 6.77 10.60
C ALA A 75 -2.61 7.48 9.37
N MET A 76 -2.92 6.72 8.31
CA MET A 76 -3.56 7.26 7.11
C MET A 76 -4.93 7.87 7.42
N VAL A 77 -5.77 7.18 8.19
CA VAL A 77 -7.08 7.69 8.63
C VAL A 77 -6.94 8.98 9.44
N LEU A 78 -5.95 9.05 10.34
CA LEU A 78 -5.71 10.24 11.15
C LEU A 78 -5.31 11.45 10.29
N VAL A 79 -4.37 11.25 9.35
CA VAL A 79 -3.93 12.30 8.42
C VAL A 79 -5.10 12.79 7.55
N ILE A 80 -5.91 11.87 7.01
CA ILE A 80 -7.12 12.22 6.24
C ILE A 80 -8.10 12.99 7.11
N GLY A 81 -8.32 12.55 8.36
CA GLY A 81 -9.20 13.24 9.30
C GLY A 81 -8.77 14.69 9.55
N VAL A 82 -7.49 14.91 9.82
CA VAL A 82 -6.92 16.27 10.01
C VAL A 82 -7.10 17.11 8.74
N ALA A 83 -6.86 16.54 7.56
CA ALA A 83 -7.05 17.24 6.29
C ALA A 83 -8.52 17.64 6.05
N CYS A 84 -9.47 16.74 6.33
CA CYS A 84 -10.90 17.03 6.22
C CYS A 84 -11.33 18.16 7.16
N PHE A 85 -10.87 18.14 8.42
CA PHE A 85 -11.15 19.23 9.36
C PHE A 85 -10.58 20.57 8.89
N ASN A 86 -9.40 20.55 8.26
CA ASN A 86 -8.79 21.75 7.69
C ASN A 86 -9.66 22.35 6.58
N ILE A 87 -10.10 21.52 5.62
CA ILE A 87 -10.98 21.96 4.52
C ILE A 87 -12.28 22.55 5.07
N VAL A 88 -12.93 21.88 6.03
CA VAL A 88 -14.16 22.37 6.66
C VAL A 88 -13.92 23.72 7.33
N SER A 89 -12.82 23.87 8.05
CA SER A 89 -12.47 25.13 8.73
C SER A 89 -12.27 26.27 7.74
N THR A 90 -11.54 26.02 6.65
CA THR A 90 -11.33 27.00 5.58
C THR A 90 -12.64 27.37 4.88
N LEU A 91 -13.52 26.39 4.63
CA LEU A 91 -14.81 26.64 4.00
C LEU A 91 -15.73 27.49 4.89
N VAL A 92 -15.78 27.18 6.19
CA VAL A 92 -16.55 27.97 7.17
C VAL A 92 -16.02 29.40 7.27
N MET A 93 -14.69 29.58 7.27
CA MET A 93 -14.07 30.91 7.26
C MET A 93 -14.46 31.69 5.98
N ALA A 94 -14.36 31.06 4.81
CA ALA A 94 -14.74 31.68 3.54
C ALA A 94 -16.22 32.08 3.49
N VAL A 95 -17.13 31.26 4.06
CA VAL A 95 -18.55 31.59 4.19
C VAL A 95 -18.74 32.84 5.05
N LYS A 96 -18.05 32.90 6.19
CA LYS A 96 -18.16 34.03 7.12
C LYS A 96 -17.67 35.33 6.47
N ASP A 97 -16.54 35.28 5.76
CA ASP A 97 -15.98 36.44 5.07
C ASP A 97 -16.88 36.94 3.94
N LYS A 98 -17.65 36.04 3.31
CA LYS A 98 -18.63 36.38 2.25
C LYS A 98 -20.07 36.55 2.72
N SER A 99 -20.29 36.61 4.03
CA SER A 99 -21.64 36.81 4.62
C SER A 99 -22.34 38.09 4.13
N GLY A 100 -21.62 39.19 3.90
CA GLY A 100 -22.17 40.43 3.35
C GLY A 100 -22.70 40.29 1.93
N ASP A 101 -21.92 39.65 1.05
CA ASP A 101 -22.29 39.39 -0.34
C ASP A 101 -23.51 38.43 -0.42
N ILE A 102 -23.57 37.45 0.49
CA ILE A 102 -24.71 36.53 0.63
C ILE A 102 -25.98 37.28 1.05
N ALA A 103 -25.88 38.27 1.93
CA ALA A 103 -27.03 39.08 2.35
C ALA A 103 -27.63 39.85 1.17
N VAL A 104 -26.79 40.43 0.30
CA VAL A 104 -27.24 41.11 -0.94
C VAL A 104 -27.90 40.12 -1.90
N LEU A 105 -27.33 38.92 -2.09
CA LEU A 105 -27.97 37.88 -2.91
C LEU A 105 -29.33 37.47 -2.36
N ARG A 106 -29.49 37.38 -1.03
CA ARG A 106 -30.77 37.08 -0.39
C ARG A 106 -31.80 38.19 -0.61
N THR A 107 -31.42 39.47 -0.56
CA THR A 107 -32.36 40.56 -0.85
C THR A 107 -32.80 40.58 -2.31
N LEU A 108 -31.97 40.07 -3.22
CA LEU A 108 -32.31 39.83 -4.63
C LEU A 108 -33.16 38.57 -4.87
N GLY A 109 -33.53 37.82 -3.82
CA GLY A 109 -34.40 36.65 -3.89
C GLY A 109 -33.68 35.29 -4.00
N ALA A 110 -32.37 35.24 -3.75
CA ALA A 110 -31.64 33.98 -3.71
C ALA A 110 -32.14 33.07 -2.58
N LYS A 111 -32.47 31.81 -2.93
CA LYS A 111 -32.90 30.79 -1.97
C LYS A 111 -31.70 30.16 -1.26
N ASP A 112 -31.91 29.66 -0.04
CA ASP A 112 -30.88 28.98 0.77
C ASP A 112 -30.22 27.79 0.05
N GLY A 113 -30.96 27.10 -0.83
CA GLY A 113 -30.42 26.03 -1.65
C GLY A 113 -29.33 26.48 -2.62
N LEU A 114 -29.46 27.69 -3.21
CA LEU A 114 -28.48 28.24 -4.13
C LEU A 114 -27.17 28.56 -3.40
N ILE A 115 -27.28 29.16 -2.21
CA ILE A 115 -26.11 29.52 -1.38
C ILE A 115 -25.36 28.24 -0.97
N ARG A 116 -26.08 27.21 -0.50
CA ARG A 116 -25.47 25.91 -0.17
C ARG A 116 -24.78 25.27 -1.39
N ALA A 117 -25.41 25.30 -2.56
CA ALA A 117 -24.84 24.74 -3.78
C ALA A 117 -23.53 25.43 -4.17
N ILE A 118 -23.45 26.76 -4.07
CA ILE A 118 -22.22 27.53 -4.35
C ILE A 118 -21.07 27.08 -3.44
N PHE A 119 -21.33 26.90 -2.15
CA PHE A 119 -20.29 26.48 -1.20
C PHE A 119 -19.88 25.02 -1.38
N VAL A 120 -20.81 24.13 -1.71
CA VAL A 120 -20.49 22.73 -2.06
C VAL A 120 -19.59 22.70 -3.29
N TRP A 121 -19.91 23.47 -4.34
CA TRP A 121 -19.06 23.59 -5.53
C TRP A 121 -17.69 24.19 -5.22
N TYR A 122 -17.62 25.18 -4.35
CA TYR A 122 -16.37 25.79 -3.93
C TYR A 122 -15.47 24.77 -3.21
N GLY A 123 -16.04 23.98 -2.28
CA GLY A 123 -15.33 22.90 -1.60
C GLY A 123 -14.87 21.81 -2.57
N LEU A 124 -15.73 21.40 -3.51
CA LEU A 124 -15.40 20.42 -4.52
C LEU A 124 -14.26 20.88 -5.45
N LEU A 125 -14.27 22.15 -5.87
CA LEU A 125 -13.19 22.73 -6.67
C LEU A 125 -11.87 22.79 -5.89
N ALA A 126 -11.91 23.26 -4.65
CA ALA A 126 -10.72 23.32 -3.79
C ALA A 126 -10.14 21.91 -3.54
N GLY A 127 -10.99 20.93 -3.25
CA GLY A 127 -10.61 19.53 -3.09
C GLY A 127 -10.05 18.92 -4.37
N SER A 128 -10.67 19.18 -5.52
CA SER A 128 -10.23 18.68 -6.83
C SER A 128 -8.85 19.20 -7.22
N VAL A 129 -8.62 20.50 -7.03
CA VAL A 129 -7.32 21.13 -7.28
C VAL A 129 -6.27 20.55 -6.33
N GLY A 130 -6.59 20.43 -5.04
CA GLY A 130 -5.70 19.81 -4.05
C GLY A 130 -5.35 18.36 -4.39
N SER A 131 -6.33 17.56 -4.80
CA SER A 131 -6.13 16.16 -5.21
C SER A 131 -5.24 16.06 -6.46
N LEU A 132 -5.47 16.91 -7.46
CA LEU A 132 -4.66 16.92 -8.68
C LEU A 132 -3.19 17.25 -8.39
N PHE A 133 -2.93 18.31 -7.62
CA PHE A 133 -1.56 18.64 -7.19
C PHE A 133 -0.95 17.56 -6.30
N GLY A 134 -1.74 16.99 -5.38
CA GLY A 134 -1.31 15.91 -4.51
C GLY A 134 -0.89 14.66 -5.28
N VAL A 135 -1.64 14.28 -6.32
CA VAL A 135 -1.29 13.15 -7.19
C VAL A 135 -0.03 13.44 -7.99
N VAL A 136 0.10 14.62 -8.59
CA VAL A 136 1.31 15.00 -9.33
C VAL A 136 2.55 14.95 -8.43
N ILE A 137 2.49 15.57 -7.25
CA ILE A 137 3.59 15.55 -6.29
C ILE A 137 3.86 14.11 -5.81
N GLY A 138 2.82 13.34 -5.50
CA GLY A 138 2.92 11.96 -5.05
C GLY A 138 3.60 11.05 -6.08
N VAL A 139 3.24 11.17 -7.37
CA VAL A 139 3.86 10.42 -8.46
C VAL A 139 5.32 10.81 -8.63
N ILE A 140 5.64 12.10 -8.60
CA ILE A 140 7.04 12.57 -8.69
C ILE A 140 7.87 12.02 -7.52
N CYS A 141 7.34 12.08 -6.29
CA CYS A 141 8.00 11.53 -5.11
C CYS A 141 8.16 10.01 -5.20
N ALA A 142 7.17 9.28 -5.70
CA ALA A 142 7.24 7.83 -5.86
C ALA A 142 8.30 7.43 -6.88
N LEU A 143 8.38 8.11 -8.04
CA LEU A 143 9.39 7.82 -9.06
C LEU A 143 10.81 8.18 -8.62
N ASN A 144 10.96 9.19 -7.76
CA ASN A 144 12.26 9.64 -7.24
C ASN A 144 12.56 9.11 -5.83
N LEU A 145 11.81 8.13 -5.33
CA LEU A 145 11.91 7.65 -3.96
C LEU A 145 13.34 7.21 -3.62
N THR A 146 13.97 6.44 -4.49
CA THR A 146 15.34 5.96 -4.31
C THR A 146 16.35 7.12 -4.23
N SER A 147 16.20 8.13 -5.09
CA SER A 147 17.07 9.32 -5.10
C SER A 147 16.90 10.19 -3.85
N ILE A 148 15.66 10.36 -3.38
CA ILE A 148 15.36 11.12 -2.15
C ILE A 148 16.00 10.43 -0.94
N ILE A 149 15.86 9.11 -0.84
CA ILE A 149 16.42 8.33 0.27
C ILE A 149 17.95 8.39 0.25
N ASN A 150 18.59 8.21 -0.91
CA ASN A 150 20.04 8.34 -1.04
C ASN A 150 20.54 9.74 -0.64
N GLY A 151 19.79 10.79 -0.97
CA GLY A 151 20.11 12.17 -0.55
C GLY A 151 20.01 12.35 0.97
N ILE A 152 18.99 11.76 1.60
CA ILE A 152 18.82 11.75 3.06
C ILE A 152 19.94 10.93 3.73
N GLU A 153 20.31 9.78 3.18
CA GLU A 153 21.42 8.95 3.67
C GLU A 153 22.76 9.69 3.61
N TYR A 154 23.01 10.45 2.55
CA TYR A 154 24.20 11.31 2.44
C TYR A 154 24.23 12.40 3.51
N LEU A 155 23.08 13.00 3.82
CA LEU A 155 22.96 14.04 4.85
C LEU A 155 23.07 13.50 6.28
N ILE A 156 22.55 12.31 6.55
CA ILE A 156 22.50 11.70 7.89
C ILE A 156 23.77 10.88 8.17
N GLY A 157 24.52 10.47 7.15
CA GLY A 157 25.79 9.74 7.29
C GLY A 157 25.64 8.26 7.69
N HIS A 158 24.41 7.75 7.75
CA HIS A 158 24.09 6.35 8.03
C HIS A 158 23.27 5.76 6.87
N LYS A 159 23.67 4.59 6.38
CA LYS A 159 22.90 3.82 5.41
C LYS A 159 21.72 3.15 6.13
N PHE A 160 20.49 3.43 5.69
CA PHE A 160 19.29 2.78 6.22
C PHE A 160 19.21 1.32 5.75
N LEU A 161 19.77 1.03 4.57
CA LEU A 161 19.93 -0.32 4.03
C LEU A 161 21.40 -0.76 4.14
N SER A 162 21.75 -1.43 5.24
CA SER A 162 23.02 -2.14 5.34
C SER A 162 22.93 -3.43 4.53
N GLY A 163 23.67 -3.51 3.42
CA GLY A 163 23.71 -4.68 2.51
C GLY A 163 24.09 -6.01 3.18
N ASP A 164 24.54 -6.00 4.44
CA ASP A 164 24.79 -7.20 5.25
C ASP A 164 23.51 -7.88 5.75
N ILE A 165 22.37 -7.18 5.82
CA ILE A 165 21.10 -7.73 6.34
C ILE A 165 19.98 -7.75 5.28
N TYR A 166 19.95 -6.78 4.37
CA TYR A 166 19.02 -6.74 3.24
C TYR A 166 19.78 -6.87 1.92
N PHE A 167 19.54 -7.95 1.17
CA PHE A 167 20.17 -8.27 -0.13
C PHE A 167 19.85 -7.28 -1.28
N ILE A 168 19.26 -6.12 -0.99
CA ILE A 168 18.85 -5.12 -1.97
C ILE A 168 19.27 -3.73 -1.46
N ASP A 169 20.15 -3.06 -2.21
CA ASP A 169 20.67 -1.71 -1.89
C ASP A 169 19.73 -0.56 -2.34
N PHE A 170 18.55 -0.90 -2.87
CA PHE A 170 17.56 0.06 -3.35
C PHE A 170 16.15 -0.40 -3.01
N LEU A 171 15.26 0.55 -2.73
CA LEU A 171 13.84 0.27 -2.65
C LEU A 171 13.26 0.29 -4.07
N PRO A 172 12.81 -0.87 -4.62
CA PRO A 172 12.11 -0.87 -5.89
C PRO A 172 10.80 -0.11 -5.72
N SER A 173 10.67 1.02 -6.41
CA SER A 173 9.43 1.78 -6.49
C SER A 173 8.66 1.30 -7.73
N GLU A 174 7.66 0.46 -7.51
CA GLU A 174 6.73 0.06 -8.57
C GLU A 174 5.46 0.90 -8.48
N LEU A 175 5.31 1.81 -9.45
CA LEU A 175 4.12 2.66 -9.55
C LEU A 175 3.07 1.98 -10.43
N HIS A 176 1.98 1.53 -9.81
CA HIS A 176 0.82 1.02 -10.51
C HIS A 176 -0.10 2.16 -10.93
N TRP A 177 -0.09 2.52 -12.22
CA TRP A 177 -0.91 3.62 -12.75
C TRP A 177 -2.42 3.46 -12.51
N LEU A 178 -2.90 2.21 -12.49
CA LEU A 178 -4.29 1.92 -12.15
C LEU A 178 -4.62 2.32 -10.72
N ASP A 179 -3.72 2.06 -9.77
CA ASP A 179 -3.92 2.43 -8.37
C ASP A 179 -3.96 3.95 -8.21
N VAL A 180 -3.10 4.68 -8.93
CA VAL A 180 -3.11 6.15 -8.96
C VAL A 180 -4.44 6.67 -9.50
N PHE A 181 -4.94 6.06 -10.59
CA PHE A 181 -6.24 6.43 -11.17
C PHE A 181 -7.40 6.16 -10.20
N TYR A 182 -7.43 4.99 -9.57
CA TYR A 182 -8.46 4.67 -8.58
C TYR A 182 -8.43 5.63 -7.39
N VAL A 183 -7.25 5.95 -6.85
CA VAL A 183 -7.11 6.91 -5.75
C VAL A 183 -7.64 8.29 -6.17
N LEU A 184 -7.27 8.78 -7.35
CA LEU A 184 -7.73 10.08 -7.86
C LEU A 184 -9.25 10.11 -8.01
N VAL A 185 -9.86 9.05 -8.56
CA VAL A 185 -11.31 8.94 -8.69
C VAL A 185 -11.99 8.91 -7.31
N THR A 186 -11.48 8.10 -6.37
CA THR A 186 -12.06 8.03 -5.00
C THR A 186 -11.90 9.32 -4.21
N ALA A 187 -10.88 10.14 -4.50
CA ALA A 187 -10.69 11.43 -3.86
C ALA A 187 -11.60 12.54 -4.42
N LEU A 188 -12.10 12.37 -5.65
CA LEU A 188 -13.00 13.31 -6.31
C LEU A 188 -14.50 12.99 -6.08
N LEU A 189 -14.80 11.73 -5.73
CA LEU A 189 -16.14 11.23 -5.40
C LEU A 189 -16.52 11.54 -3.96
#